data_AF-A0A1J5KX69-F1
#
_entry.id   AF-A0A1J5KX69-F1
#
_cell.length_a   1.000
_cell.length_b   1.000
_cell.length_c   1.000
_cell.angle_alpha   90.00
_cell.angle_beta   90.00
_cell.angle_gamma   90.00
#
_symmetry.space_group_name_H-M   'P 1'
#
loop_
_entity.id
_entity.type
_entity.pdbx_description
1 polymer ?
#
loop_
_entity_poly.entity_id
_entity_poly.type
_entity_poly.pdbx_seq_one_letter_code
_entity_poly.pdbx_strand_id
1 'polypeptide(L)'
;MNRKVTFLAFIVFFFYTIKSISQVGIGTTTPDTSSILDITSTTQGLLTPRMTSTERINITTPAEGLLVYDITEASFYYWDSTTWVKVLANTATAQPIRDNYKIVKNITDLADELTAGGGTKYLLNTDYLYEINGTVTFDYTIDLNGANLIGRDTGEDVLVNNSGGALFSGMNGGRLKDLLINGGGNDIFNITSDASQSIVGYSIIITNASSLGTLSNFSVAFFEVLQVVNTNNGFNLSNIYSLFINKVFWTESNTGTFLNLSGTFQNLQIANGRAAIDTGEFGIDVSLDPTIGTSASLTGINFTGDGDRVVPYTSGAYSGYNFTNSWDVDCQGIPQETDNNAIGDYNLSFNTGTGANTNYSGSGIPVKISGNTSTNNLFRFSEDGENRLVYEGKRTRYFTVTASISFRGVANNDVLLFYVAKGNNGDTVASPLLETATAREIGGNFDIGAVAVVGTVELAPGDFVEMWTERDSGSGSNVYIASLNMVIR
;
A
#
# COMPACT_ATOMS: atom_id res chain seq x y z
N MET A 1 -45.78 -103.27 -2.65
CA MET A 1 -45.21 -101.96 -3.07
C MET A 1 -43.79 -102.20 -3.59
N ASN A 2 -43.43 -101.65 -4.77
CA ASN A 2 -42.22 -102.00 -5.50
C ASN A 2 -40.96 -101.43 -4.80
N ARG A 3 -40.01 -102.28 -4.38
CA ARG A 3 -38.78 -101.88 -3.64
C ARG A 3 -37.97 -100.76 -4.33
N LYS A 4 -38.05 -100.64 -5.66
CA LYS A 4 -37.40 -99.58 -6.45
C LYS A 4 -38.07 -98.21 -6.29
N VAL A 5 -39.39 -98.15 -6.08
CA VAL A 5 -40.13 -96.89 -5.87
C VAL A 5 -39.86 -96.34 -4.46
N THR A 6 -39.72 -97.21 -3.46
CA THR A 6 -39.37 -96.81 -2.10
C THR A 6 -37.94 -96.28 -2.01
N PHE A 7 -36.98 -96.85 -2.76
CA PHE A 7 -35.59 -96.38 -2.80
C PHE A 7 -35.46 -95.02 -3.54
N LEU A 8 -36.21 -94.81 -4.62
CA LEU A 8 -36.23 -93.54 -5.34
C LEU A 8 -36.86 -92.42 -4.50
N ALA A 9 -37.94 -92.72 -3.76
CA ALA A 9 -38.55 -91.77 -2.82
C ALA A 9 -37.59 -91.38 -1.68
N PHE A 10 -36.77 -92.33 -1.21
CA PHE A 10 -35.76 -92.07 -0.17
C PHE A 10 -34.60 -91.19 -0.66
N ILE A 11 -34.19 -91.34 -1.94
CA ILE A 11 -33.16 -90.49 -2.56
C ILE A 11 -33.68 -89.07 -2.82
N VAL A 12 -34.93 -88.91 -3.27
CA VAL A 12 -35.53 -87.58 -3.49
C VAL A 12 -35.69 -86.80 -2.17
N PHE A 13 -35.92 -87.50 -1.05
CA PHE A 13 -36.00 -86.87 0.28
C PHE A 13 -34.63 -86.44 0.83
N PHE A 14 -33.52 -87.05 0.38
CA PHE A 14 -32.17 -86.75 0.86
C PHE A 14 -31.52 -85.52 0.16
N PHE A 15 -32.07 -85.07 -0.96
CA PHE A 15 -31.59 -83.89 -1.70
C PHE A 15 -32.33 -82.58 -1.39
N TYR A 16 -33.33 -82.60 -0.48
CA TYR A 16 -34.06 -81.39 -0.08
C TYR A 16 -33.36 -80.71 1.12
N THR A 17 -32.12 -80.26 0.93
CA THR A 17 -31.44 -79.40 1.92
C THR A 17 -31.92 -77.95 1.72
N ILE A 18 -33.01 -77.61 2.40
CA ILE A 18 -33.47 -76.22 2.52
C ILE A 18 -32.40 -75.49 3.33
N LYS A 19 -31.62 -74.62 2.69
CA LYS A 19 -30.82 -73.63 3.41
C LYS A 19 -31.77 -72.61 4.03
N SER A 20 -32.22 -72.86 5.26
CA SER A 20 -32.86 -71.80 6.06
C SER A 20 -31.78 -70.80 6.48
N ILE A 21 -31.89 -69.58 5.97
CA ILE A 21 -31.07 -68.46 6.40
C ILE A 21 -31.68 -67.95 7.71
N SER A 22 -30.90 -67.94 8.81
CA SER A 22 -31.37 -67.47 10.13
C SER A 22 -31.26 -65.95 10.27
N GLN A 23 -31.70 -65.19 9.27
CA GLN A 23 -31.81 -63.73 9.35
C GLN A 23 -33.12 -63.36 10.01
N VAL A 24 -33.09 -62.36 10.89
CA VAL A 24 -34.30 -61.83 11.51
C VAL A 24 -34.80 -60.66 10.67
N GLY A 25 -35.88 -60.87 9.92
CA GLY A 25 -36.63 -59.79 9.29
C GLY A 25 -37.78 -59.33 10.17
N ILE A 26 -37.87 -58.04 10.45
CA ILE A 26 -39.03 -57.43 11.11
C ILE A 26 -39.67 -56.45 10.13
N GLY A 27 -40.87 -56.75 9.66
CA GLY A 27 -41.57 -55.94 8.66
C GLY A 27 -41.06 -56.11 7.22
N THR A 28 -40.14 -57.03 6.96
CA THR A 28 -39.70 -57.46 5.63
C THR A 28 -39.60 -58.98 5.54
N THR A 29 -39.99 -59.56 4.41
CA THR A 29 -39.81 -61.01 4.12
C THR A 29 -38.52 -61.30 3.36
N THR A 30 -37.81 -60.26 2.93
CA THR A 30 -36.52 -60.34 2.24
C THR A 30 -35.53 -59.42 2.95
N PRO A 31 -35.00 -59.81 4.13
CA PRO A 31 -33.93 -59.07 4.79
C PRO A 31 -32.75 -58.87 3.84
N ASP A 32 -32.08 -57.72 3.94
CA ASP A 32 -30.88 -57.48 3.15
C ASP A 32 -29.84 -58.58 3.42
N THR A 33 -29.23 -59.09 2.34
CA THR A 33 -28.25 -60.19 2.38
C THR A 33 -27.01 -59.90 3.23
N SER A 34 -26.73 -58.63 3.50
CA SER A 34 -25.61 -58.17 4.34
C SER A 34 -25.99 -57.99 5.83
N SER A 35 -27.25 -58.21 6.21
CA SER A 35 -27.76 -57.96 7.56
C SER A 35 -28.07 -59.24 8.34
N ILE A 36 -27.86 -59.24 9.66
CA ILE A 36 -28.35 -60.29 10.56
C ILE A 36 -29.78 -59.96 11.06
N LEU A 37 -30.08 -58.67 11.21
CA LEU A 37 -31.38 -58.11 11.57
C LEU A 37 -31.71 -56.98 10.60
N ASP A 38 -32.83 -57.08 9.89
CA ASP A 38 -33.36 -56.03 9.01
C ASP A 38 -34.75 -55.62 9.50
N ILE A 39 -34.96 -54.33 9.73
CA ILE A 39 -36.21 -53.77 10.24
C ILE A 39 -36.72 -52.75 9.22
N THR A 40 -37.84 -53.07 8.58
CA THR A 40 -38.53 -52.16 7.65
C THR A 40 -39.87 -51.75 8.24
N SER A 41 -40.11 -50.45 8.39
CA SER A 41 -41.41 -49.90 8.78
C SER A 41 -41.54 -48.47 8.28
N THR A 42 -42.75 -48.06 7.90
CA THR A 42 -43.07 -46.68 7.52
C THR A 42 -43.69 -45.87 8.67
N THR A 43 -44.04 -46.52 9.77
CA THR A 43 -44.77 -45.90 10.90
C THR A 43 -44.15 -46.16 12.27
N GLN A 44 -43.20 -47.10 12.39
CA GLN A 44 -42.56 -47.50 13.63
C GLN A 44 -41.03 -47.48 13.48
N GLY A 45 -40.30 -47.28 14.58
CA GLY A 45 -38.84 -47.28 14.61
C GLY A 45 -38.27 -48.28 15.60
N LEU A 46 -36.94 -48.38 15.65
CA LEU A 46 -36.24 -49.19 16.65
C LEU A 46 -36.03 -48.37 17.93
N LEU A 47 -36.58 -48.85 19.05
CA LEU A 47 -36.22 -48.37 20.38
C LEU A 47 -35.02 -49.16 20.89
N THR A 48 -33.84 -48.54 20.86
CA THR A 48 -32.63 -49.07 21.53
C THR A 48 -32.78 -49.00 23.04
N PRO A 49 -31.96 -49.74 23.84
CA PRO A 49 -31.93 -49.58 25.28
C PRO A 49 -31.82 -48.10 25.68
N ARG A 50 -32.75 -47.64 26.52
CA ARG A 50 -32.82 -46.27 27.02
C ARG A 50 -32.38 -46.26 28.47
N MET A 51 -31.43 -45.40 28.81
CA MET A 51 -30.81 -45.35 30.13
C MET A 51 -30.25 -43.96 30.40
N THR A 52 -30.07 -43.60 31.67
CA THR A 52 -29.39 -42.36 32.08
C THR A 52 -27.90 -42.41 31.79
N SER A 53 -27.22 -41.26 31.83
CA SER A 53 -25.75 -41.22 31.65
C SER A 53 -25.01 -42.08 32.68
N THR A 54 -25.49 -42.07 33.93
CA THR A 54 -24.93 -42.91 35.00
C THR A 54 -25.06 -44.38 34.67
N GLU A 55 -26.23 -44.82 34.20
CA GLU A 55 -26.46 -46.22 33.83
C GLU A 55 -25.65 -46.64 32.61
N ARG A 56 -25.51 -45.77 31.59
CA ARG A 56 -24.66 -46.01 30.40
C ARG A 56 -23.20 -46.19 30.77
N ILE A 57 -22.65 -45.30 31.60
CA ILE A 57 -21.25 -45.34 32.04
C ILE A 57 -20.99 -46.59 32.90
N ASN A 58 -22.00 -47.05 33.65
CA ASN A 58 -21.91 -48.23 34.52
C ASN A 58 -22.09 -49.58 33.79
N ILE A 59 -22.27 -49.61 32.46
CA ILE A 59 -22.25 -50.87 31.71
C ILE A 59 -20.86 -51.49 31.85
N THR A 60 -20.78 -52.65 32.51
CA THR A 60 -19.53 -53.39 32.65
C THR A 60 -19.21 -54.10 31.34
N THR A 61 -18.00 -53.89 30.82
CA THR A 61 -17.51 -54.52 29.57
C THR A 61 -18.47 -54.39 28.37
N PRO A 62 -18.82 -53.15 27.95
CA PRO A 62 -19.68 -52.95 26.78
C PRO A 62 -19.02 -53.53 25.52
N ALA A 63 -19.82 -54.18 24.67
CA ALA A 63 -19.35 -54.66 23.39
C ALA A 63 -19.04 -53.48 22.45
N GLU A 64 -18.01 -53.61 21.61
CA GLU A 64 -17.76 -52.65 20.53
C GLU A 64 -18.99 -52.54 19.61
N GLY A 65 -19.39 -51.32 19.31
CA GLY A 65 -20.60 -51.02 18.54
C GLY A 65 -21.91 -51.09 19.35
N LEU A 66 -21.87 -51.32 20.67
CA LEU A 66 -23.08 -51.31 21.50
C LEU A 66 -23.76 -49.93 21.45
N LEU A 67 -24.98 -49.87 20.89
CA LEU A 67 -25.75 -48.65 20.72
C LEU A 67 -26.81 -48.50 21.83
N VAL A 68 -26.84 -47.33 22.47
CA VAL A 68 -27.83 -46.97 23.49
C VAL A 68 -28.34 -45.55 23.26
N TYR A 69 -29.51 -45.26 23.81
CA TYR A 69 -30.04 -43.90 23.88
C TYR A 69 -29.93 -43.38 25.31
N ASP A 70 -29.09 -42.36 25.51
CA ASP A 70 -28.90 -41.69 26.79
C ASP A 70 -30.05 -40.69 27.01
N ILE A 71 -30.92 -40.95 27.98
CA ILE A 71 -32.09 -40.10 28.28
C ILE A 71 -31.73 -38.85 29.07
N THR A 72 -30.57 -38.82 29.73
CA THR A 72 -30.11 -37.63 30.46
C THR A 72 -29.55 -36.59 29.49
N GLU A 73 -28.82 -37.05 28.48
CA GLU A 73 -28.26 -36.20 27.42
C GLU A 73 -29.14 -36.08 26.17
N ALA A 74 -30.24 -36.81 26.11
CA ALA A 74 -31.13 -36.89 24.95
C ALA A 74 -30.39 -37.17 23.63
N SER A 75 -29.53 -38.19 23.62
CA SER A 75 -28.67 -38.49 22.46
C SER A 75 -28.34 -39.98 22.34
N PHE A 76 -28.08 -40.42 21.11
CA PHE A 76 -27.52 -41.75 20.87
C PHE A 76 -26.03 -41.79 21.20
N TYR A 77 -25.60 -42.93 21.73
CA TYR A 77 -24.23 -43.23 22.09
C TYR A 77 -23.87 -44.64 21.63
N TYR A 78 -22.67 -44.82 21.07
CA TYR A 78 -22.10 -46.14 20.83
C TYR A 78 -20.76 -46.33 21.54
N TRP A 79 -20.43 -47.57 21.90
CA TRP A 79 -19.13 -47.90 22.47
C TRP A 79 -18.10 -48.16 21.37
N ASP A 80 -16.99 -47.43 21.35
CA ASP A 80 -15.95 -47.52 20.30
C ASP A 80 -14.81 -48.49 20.62
N SER A 81 -14.98 -49.34 21.64
CA SER A 81 -13.97 -50.18 22.33
C SER A 81 -13.22 -49.52 23.49
N THR A 82 -13.22 -48.19 23.59
CA THR A 82 -12.47 -47.44 24.63
C THR A 82 -13.31 -46.41 25.39
N THR A 83 -14.25 -45.77 24.71
CA THR A 83 -15.12 -44.74 25.27
C THR A 83 -16.49 -44.78 24.64
N TRP A 84 -17.44 -44.12 25.30
CA TRP A 84 -18.75 -43.86 24.74
C TRP A 84 -18.68 -42.63 23.84
N VAL A 85 -18.93 -42.84 22.55
CA VAL A 85 -18.95 -41.78 21.55
C VAL A 85 -20.37 -41.31 21.31
N LYS A 86 -20.59 -39.99 21.46
CA LYS A 86 -21.86 -39.34 21.17
C LYS A 86 -22.08 -39.32 19.66
N VAL A 87 -23.24 -39.82 19.21
CA VAL A 87 -23.65 -39.67 17.81
C VAL A 87 -24.20 -38.26 17.64
N LEU A 88 -23.39 -37.35 17.12
CA LEU A 88 -23.84 -36.03 16.74
C LEU A 88 -24.67 -36.15 15.46
N ALA A 89 -25.80 -35.47 15.41
CA ALA A 89 -26.46 -35.24 14.13
C ALA A 89 -25.48 -34.44 13.24
N ASN A 90 -25.30 -34.85 11.99
CA ASN A 90 -24.70 -34.00 10.97
C ASN A 90 -25.72 -32.90 10.60
N THR A 91 -26.08 -32.09 11.57
CA THR A 91 -26.74 -30.82 11.32
C THR A 91 -25.61 -29.82 11.18
N ALA A 92 -25.52 -29.19 10.01
CA ALA A 92 -24.64 -28.08 9.70
C ALA A 92 -24.87 -26.83 10.58
N THR A 93 -25.34 -26.99 11.82
CA THR A 93 -25.70 -25.95 12.79
C THR A 93 -24.94 -26.09 14.12
N ALA A 94 -24.02 -27.05 14.23
CA ALA A 94 -23.22 -27.28 15.45
C ALA A 94 -21.74 -26.86 15.32
N GLN A 95 -21.40 -26.05 14.32
CA GLN A 95 -20.20 -25.23 14.35
C GLN A 95 -20.60 -23.84 14.85
N PRO A 96 -19.74 -23.08 15.56
CA PRO A 96 -19.97 -21.65 15.77
C PRO A 96 -19.91 -20.94 14.41
N ILE A 97 -20.99 -21.01 13.66
CA ILE A 97 -21.17 -20.29 12.41
C ILE A 97 -21.39 -18.84 12.83
N ARG A 98 -20.55 -17.94 12.33
CA ARG A 98 -20.86 -16.51 12.43
C ARG A 98 -22.17 -16.30 11.65
N ASP A 99 -23.17 -15.70 12.28
CA ASP A 99 -24.49 -15.52 11.65
C ASP A 99 -24.44 -14.75 10.32
N ASN A 100 -23.43 -13.89 10.15
CA ASN A 100 -23.18 -13.14 8.92
C ASN A 100 -21.91 -13.63 8.20
N TYR A 101 -21.92 -14.90 7.78
CA TYR A 101 -20.79 -15.51 7.08
C TYR A 101 -21.26 -16.43 5.96
N LYS A 102 -20.57 -16.37 4.82
CA LYS A 102 -20.90 -17.14 3.62
C LYS A 102 -19.63 -17.69 2.98
N ILE A 103 -19.60 -18.99 2.73
CA ILE A 103 -18.54 -19.63 1.93
C ILE A 103 -18.99 -19.66 0.48
N VAL A 104 -18.16 -19.16 -0.43
CA VAL A 104 -18.39 -19.14 -1.87
C VAL A 104 -17.44 -20.13 -2.52
N LYS A 105 -17.96 -21.28 -2.94
CA LYS A 105 -17.23 -22.34 -3.64
C LYS A 105 -17.55 -22.35 -5.13
N ASN A 106 -18.73 -21.86 -5.47
CA ASN A 106 -19.19 -21.72 -6.85
C ASN A 106 -19.97 -20.41 -7.00
N ILE A 107 -20.15 -19.96 -8.24
CA ILE A 107 -20.84 -18.70 -8.50
C ILE A 107 -22.32 -18.75 -8.10
N THR A 108 -22.93 -19.94 -8.09
CA THR A 108 -24.32 -20.14 -7.68
C THR A 108 -24.56 -19.91 -6.19
N ASP A 109 -23.51 -19.98 -5.36
CA ASP A 109 -23.59 -19.60 -3.96
C ASP A 109 -23.96 -18.11 -3.82
N LEU A 110 -23.66 -17.27 -4.82
CA LEU A 110 -23.98 -15.84 -4.84
C LEU A 110 -25.30 -15.48 -5.56
N ALA A 111 -26.23 -16.43 -5.70
CA ALA A 111 -27.52 -16.20 -6.38
C ALA A 111 -28.37 -15.08 -5.73
N ASP A 112 -28.34 -14.99 -4.39
CA ASP A 112 -29.06 -13.95 -3.64
C ASP A 112 -28.46 -12.57 -3.89
N GLU A 113 -27.13 -12.45 -3.89
CA GLU A 113 -26.39 -11.22 -4.18
C GLU A 113 -26.58 -10.77 -5.63
N LEU A 114 -26.64 -11.72 -6.57
CA LEU A 114 -26.95 -11.42 -7.97
C LEU A 114 -28.38 -10.90 -8.12
N THR A 115 -29.34 -11.50 -7.41
CA THR A 115 -30.73 -11.05 -7.40
C THR A 115 -30.85 -9.66 -6.78
N ALA A 116 -30.17 -9.42 -5.66
CA ALA A 116 -30.10 -8.11 -5.00
C ALA A 116 -29.45 -7.04 -5.89
N GLY A 117 -28.48 -7.43 -6.72
CA GLY A 117 -27.87 -6.59 -7.75
C GLY A 117 -28.66 -6.49 -9.06
N GLY A 118 -29.91 -6.96 -9.10
CA GLY A 118 -30.80 -6.83 -10.25
C GLY A 118 -30.45 -7.73 -11.44
N GLY A 119 -29.64 -8.77 -11.23
CA GLY A 119 -29.20 -9.69 -12.29
C GLY A 119 -28.05 -9.18 -13.15
N THR A 120 -27.44 -8.03 -12.80
CA THR A 120 -26.35 -7.41 -13.58
C THR A 120 -25.06 -7.23 -12.79
N LYS A 121 -25.09 -7.47 -11.47
CA LYS A 121 -23.94 -7.39 -10.56
C LYS A 121 -24.19 -8.24 -9.33
N TYR A 122 -23.14 -8.65 -8.64
CA TYR A 122 -23.24 -9.24 -7.31
C TYR A 122 -23.20 -8.12 -6.27
N LEU A 123 -24.36 -7.76 -5.71
CA LEU A 123 -24.45 -6.78 -4.63
C LEU A 123 -24.19 -7.50 -3.31
N LEU A 124 -22.99 -7.34 -2.75
CA LEU A 124 -22.65 -7.97 -1.49
C LEU A 124 -23.40 -7.34 -0.31
N ASN A 125 -23.60 -8.11 0.75
CA ASN A 125 -24.20 -7.61 1.98
C ASN A 125 -23.14 -6.99 2.90
N THR A 126 -23.36 -5.74 3.34
CA THR A 126 -22.42 -5.00 4.19
C THR A 126 -22.09 -5.69 5.52
N ASP A 127 -22.99 -6.52 6.04
CA ASP A 127 -22.83 -7.15 7.35
C ASP A 127 -22.11 -8.51 7.26
N TYR A 128 -21.87 -9.01 6.04
CA TYR A 128 -21.39 -10.36 5.80
C TYR A 128 -19.88 -10.43 5.58
N LEU A 129 -19.31 -11.52 6.08
CA LEU A 129 -17.99 -12.01 5.71
C LEU A 129 -18.14 -13.11 4.65
N TYR A 130 -17.64 -12.84 3.46
CA TYR A 130 -17.61 -13.77 2.34
C TYR A 130 -16.24 -14.42 2.25
N GLU A 131 -16.17 -15.74 2.37
CA GLU A 131 -14.95 -16.53 2.21
C GLU A 131 -14.96 -17.22 0.84
N ILE A 132 -14.00 -16.87 -0.02
CA ILE A 132 -13.75 -17.57 -1.27
C ILE A 132 -13.00 -18.85 -0.92
N ASN A 133 -13.49 -19.99 -1.44
CA ASN A 133 -12.91 -21.30 -1.22
C ASN A 133 -12.77 -22.02 -2.56
N GLY A 134 -11.57 -21.95 -3.12
CA GLY A 134 -11.26 -22.40 -4.48
C GLY A 134 -11.41 -21.30 -5.54
N THR A 135 -11.40 -21.71 -6.80
CA THR A 135 -11.47 -20.80 -7.96
C THR A 135 -12.92 -20.51 -8.36
N VAL A 136 -13.35 -19.26 -8.20
CA VAL A 136 -14.70 -18.80 -8.53
C VAL A 136 -14.66 -17.83 -9.69
N THR A 137 -15.38 -18.14 -10.77
CA THR A 137 -15.50 -17.28 -11.96
C THR A 137 -16.70 -16.36 -11.82
N PHE A 138 -16.48 -15.06 -11.95
CA PHE A 138 -17.50 -14.02 -11.83
C PHE A 138 -17.88 -13.50 -13.21
N ASP A 139 -19.10 -13.83 -13.64
CA ASP A 139 -19.66 -13.42 -14.95
C ASP A 139 -20.23 -12.00 -14.94
N TYR A 140 -20.31 -11.37 -13.76
CA TYR A 140 -20.77 -10.00 -13.55
C TYR A 140 -19.86 -9.30 -12.54
N THR A 141 -19.87 -7.97 -12.56
CA THR A 141 -19.11 -7.15 -11.59
C THR A 141 -19.63 -7.34 -10.16
N ILE A 142 -18.77 -7.06 -9.18
CA ILE A 142 -19.03 -7.14 -7.75
C ILE A 142 -19.14 -5.72 -7.20
N ASP A 143 -20.26 -5.42 -6.57
CA ASP A 143 -20.41 -4.23 -5.74
C ASP A 143 -20.10 -4.61 -4.30
N LEU A 144 -18.93 -4.18 -3.81
CA LEU A 144 -18.43 -4.54 -2.49
C LEU A 144 -19.38 -4.11 -1.38
N ASN A 145 -20.07 -2.97 -1.55
CA ASN A 145 -21.11 -2.51 -0.64
C ASN A 145 -20.73 -2.59 0.86
N GLY A 146 -19.48 -2.25 1.21
CA GLY A 146 -18.96 -2.28 2.58
C GLY A 146 -18.62 -3.67 3.13
N ALA A 147 -18.82 -4.74 2.36
CA ALA A 147 -18.62 -6.12 2.78
C ALA A 147 -17.15 -6.49 3.00
N ASN A 148 -16.95 -7.65 3.65
CA ASN A 148 -15.65 -8.24 3.87
C ASN A 148 -15.50 -9.48 2.98
N LEU A 149 -14.45 -9.52 2.17
CA LEU A 149 -14.13 -10.61 1.25
C LEU A 149 -12.76 -11.17 1.62
N ILE A 150 -12.69 -12.47 1.89
CA ILE A 150 -11.47 -13.14 2.34
C ILE A 150 -11.20 -14.42 1.55
N GLY A 151 -9.93 -14.77 1.44
CA GLY A 151 -9.47 -16.14 1.17
C GLY A 151 -8.67 -16.67 2.36
N ARG A 152 -8.10 -17.85 2.19
CA ARG A 152 -7.21 -18.52 3.15
C ARG A 152 -5.91 -18.95 2.49
N ASP A 153 -5.96 -19.29 1.21
CA ASP A 153 -4.83 -19.71 0.39
C ASP A 153 -4.84 -18.95 -0.94
N THR A 154 -3.93 -17.99 -1.10
CA THR A 154 -3.78 -17.23 -2.35
C THR A 154 -3.35 -18.08 -3.56
N GLY A 155 -2.98 -19.34 -3.38
CA GLY A 155 -2.72 -20.28 -4.47
C GLY A 155 -3.97 -20.98 -5.02
N GLU A 156 -5.05 -21.07 -4.24
CA GLU A 156 -6.26 -21.83 -4.60
C GLU A 156 -7.55 -20.97 -4.57
N ASP A 157 -7.63 -19.99 -3.65
CA ASP A 157 -8.77 -19.10 -3.45
C ASP A 157 -8.69 -17.91 -4.41
N VAL A 158 -9.27 -18.11 -5.60
CA VAL A 158 -9.09 -17.23 -6.76
C VAL A 158 -10.42 -16.65 -7.20
N LEU A 159 -10.47 -15.32 -7.34
CA LEU A 159 -11.53 -14.65 -8.09
C LEU A 159 -11.09 -14.53 -9.55
N VAL A 160 -11.86 -15.08 -10.48
CA VAL A 160 -11.61 -14.94 -11.92
C VAL A 160 -12.63 -13.97 -12.50
N ASN A 161 -12.16 -12.87 -13.06
CA ASN A 161 -13.02 -11.88 -13.72
C ASN A 161 -13.38 -12.34 -15.15
N ASN A 162 -14.64 -12.70 -15.35
CA ASN A 162 -15.24 -13.01 -16.65
C ASN A 162 -16.38 -12.02 -17.00
N SER A 163 -16.44 -10.87 -16.31
CA SER A 163 -17.54 -9.92 -16.45
C SER A 163 -17.51 -9.07 -17.73
N GLY A 164 -16.39 -9.11 -18.47
CA GLY A 164 -16.15 -8.23 -19.62
C GLY A 164 -15.89 -6.76 -19.26
N GLY A 165 -15.77 -6.45 -17.97
CA GLY A 165 -15.45 -5.13 -17.43
C GLY A 165 -14.72 -5.24 -16.10
N ALA A 166 -14.76 -4.18 -15.29
CA ALA A 166 -14.08 -4.17 -14.00
C ALA A 166 -14.68 -5.20 -13.03
N LEU A 167 -13.84 -5.99 -12.34
CA LEU A 167 -14.31 -7.01 -11.38
C LEU A 167 -15.07 -6.37 -10.22
N PHE A 168 -14.55 -5.28 -9.66
CA PHE A 168 -15.19 -4.51 -8.61
C PHE A 168 -15.66 -3.16 -9.14
N SER A 169 -16.96 -2.89 -9.07
CA SER A 169 -17.55 -1.64 -9.55
C SER A 169 -18.68 -1.19 -8.63
N GLY A 170 -18.77 0.11 -8.38
CA GLY A 170 -19.82 0.69 -7.54
C GLY A 170 -19.40 2.00 -6.91
N MET A 171 -20.11 2.38 -5.85
CA MET A 171 -19.82 3.58 -5.05
C MET A 171 -19.21 3.24 -3.68
N ASN A 172 -19.26 1.98 -3.26
CA ASN A 172 -18.86 1.58 -1.92
C ASN A 172 -17.52 0.83 -1.95
N GLY A 173 -16.69 1.10 -0.94
CA GLY A 173 -15.49 0.31 -0.70
C GLY A 173 -15.80 -1.00 0.01
N GLY A 174 -14.77 -1.64 0.55
CA GLY A 174 -14.87 -2.90 1.26
C GLY A 174 -13.52 -3.36 1.78
N ARG A 175 -13.48 -4.55 2.36
CA ARG A 175 -12.24 -5.15 2.85
C ARG A 175 -11.92 -6.40 2.06
N LEU A 176 -10.69 -6.50 1.57
CA LEU A 176 -10.16 -7.62 0.80
C LEU A 176 -8.95 -8.19 1.56
N LYS A 177 -8.90 -9.51 1.75
CA LYS A 177 -7.79 -10.13 2.48
C LYS A 177 -7.48 -11.54 2.02
N ASP A 178 -6.19 -11.81 1.82
CA ASP A 178 -5.65 -13.13 1.47
C ASP A 178 -6.30 -13.69 0.19
N LEU A 179 -6.33 -12.86 -0.87
CA LEU A 179 -6.99 -13.18 -2.14
C LEU A 179 -6.03 -13.12 -3.32
N LEU A 180 -6.18 -14.05 -4.27
CA LEU A 180 -5.70 -13.89 -5.63
C LEU A 180 -6.85 -13.46 -6.54
N ILE A 181 -6.62 -12.40 -7.29
CA ILE A 181 -7.56 -11.87 -8.27
C ILE A 181 -6.93 -12.02 -9.65
N ASN A 182 -7.58 -12.81 -10.50
CA ASN A 182 -7.25 -12.94 -11.90
C ASN A 182 -8.18 -12.03 -12.72
N GLY A 183 -7.60 -10.99 -13.32
CA GLY A 183 -8.35 -9.98 -14.08
C GLY A 183 -8.95 -10.47 -15.39
N GLY A 184 -8.54 -11.64 -15.89
CA GLY A 184 -9.10 -12.21 -17.14
C GLY A 184 -8.95 -11.30 -18.36
N GLY A 185 -7.94 -10.43 -18.37
CA GLY A 185 -7.74 -9.39 -19.39
C GLY A 185 -8.62 -8.15 -19.24
N ASN A 186 -9.32 -8.00 -18.11
CA ASN A 186 -10.17 -6.85 -17.79
C ASN A 186 -9.64 -6.10 -16.55
N ASP A 187 -10.23 -4.95 -16.27
CA ASP A 187 -9.85 -4.11 -15.13
C ASP A 187 -10.23 -4.79 -13.80
N ILE A 188 -9.51 -4.47 -12.72
CA ILE A 188 -9.87 -4.97 -11.38
C ILE A 188 -10.86 -4.05 -10.69
N PHE A 189 -10.59 -2.74 -10.67
CA PHE A 189 -11.37 -1.75 -9.95
C PHE A 189 -11.95 -0.69 -10.88
N ASN A 190 -13.21 -0.33 -10.66
CA ASN A 190 -13.85 0.87 -11.18
C ASN A 190 -14.78 1.44 -10.10
N ILE A 191 -14.20 1.96 -9.03
CA ILE A 191 -14.95 2.46 -7.88
C ILE A 191 -14.73 3.95 -7.71
N THR A 192 -15.83 4.70 -7.74
CA THR A 192 -15.87 6.14 -7.46
C THR A 192 -16.80 6.36 -6.29
N SER A 193 -16.25 6.59 -5.08
CA SER A 193 -17.05 6.74 -3.87
C SER A 193 -17.50 8.18 -3.63
N ASP A 194 -18.10 8.44 -2.47
CA ASP A 194 -18.66 9.74 -2.07
C ASP A 194 -17.76 10.49 -1.07
N ALA A 195 -16.47 10.11 -1.00
CA ALA A 195 -15.47 10.56 -0.03
C ALA A 195 -15.70 10.12 1.42
N SER A 196 -16.73 9.32 1.72
CA SER A 196 -16.96 8.76 3.07
C SER A 196 -16.48 7.32 3.22
N GLN A 197 -16.30 6.61 2.11
CA GLN A 197 -16.00 5.18 2.10
C GLN A 197 -14.51 4.89 2.26
N SER A 198 -14.20 3.63 2.60
CA SER A 198 -12.84 3.11 2.68
C SER A 198 -12.69 1.81 1.90
N ILE A 199 -11.55 1.63 1.24
CA ILE A 199 -11.13 0.35 0.67
C ILE A 199 -9.83 -0.10 1.33
N VAL A 200 -9.80 -1.36 1.78
CA VAL A 200 -8.68 -1.90 2.56
C VAL A 200 -8.29 -3.27 2.03
N GLY A 201 -7.08 -3.41 1.49
CA GLY A 201 -6.47 -4.67 1.04
C GLY A 201 -5.31 -5.08 1.94
N TYR A 202 -5.28 -6.33 2.42
CA TYR A 202 -4.20 -6.81 3.30
C TYR A 202 -3.12 -7.59 2.56
N SER A 203 -3.49 -8.70 1.94
CA SER A 203 -2.59 -9.54 1.14
C SER A 203 -3.32 -9.86 -0.15
N ILE A 204 -2.97 -9.11 -1.20
CA ILE A 204 -3.67 -9.15 -2.47
C ILE A 204 -2.67 -9.43 -3.57
N ILE A 205 -2.93 -10.49 -4.35
CA ILE A 205 -2.18 -10.82 -5.55
C ILE A 205 -3.10 -10.56 -6.74
N ILE A 206 -2.64 -9.75 -7.70
CA ILE A 206 -3.38 -9.45 -8.92
C ILE A 206 -2.60 -9.98 -10.11
N THR A 207 -3.31 -10.71 -10.99
CA THR A 207 -2.72 -11.34 -12.18
C THR A 207 -3.58 -11.10 -13.41
N ASN A 208 -2.96 -11.04 -14.60
CA ASN A 208 -3.65 -11.07 -15.90
C ASN A 208 -4.75 -9.99 -16.05
N ALA A 209 -4.53 -8.77 -15.56
CA ALA A 209 -5.49 -7.68 -15.67
C ALA A 209 -5.13 -6.73 -16.83
N SER A 210 -6.12 -6.12 -17.50
CA SER A 210 -5.83 -4.98 -18.40
C SER A 210 -5.39 -3.76 -17.61
N SER A 211 -5.92 -3.60 -16.40
CA SER A 211 -5.55 -2.54 -15.48
C SER A 211 -5.87 -2.93 -14.04
N LEU A 212 -5.16 -2.39 -13.05
CA LEU A 212 -5.74 -2.34 -11.69
C LEU A 212 -6.99 -1.45 -11.67
N GLY A 213 -7.02 -0.42 -12.53
CA GLY A 213 -8.20 0.40 -12.75
C GLY A 213 -8.32 1.56 -11.76
N THR A 214 -9.54 2.05 -11.58
CA THR A 214 -9.82 3.33 -10.92
C THR A 214 -10.32 3.14 -9.50
N LEU A 215 -9.69 3.87 -8.56
CA LEU A 215 -10.22 4.13 -7.23
C LEU A 215 -10.22 5.64 -7.02
N SER A 216 -11.40 6.25 -6.90
CA SER A 216 -11.50 7.69 -6.71
C SER A 216 -12.50 8.12 -5.64
N ASN A 217 -12.30 9.35 -5.13
CA ASN A 217 -13.16 9.99 -4.13
C ASN A 217 -13.31 9.14 -2.86
N PHE A 218 -12.22 8.62 -2.27
CA PHE A 218 -12.27 7.81 -1.04
C PHE A 218 -11.85 8.60 0.20
N SER A 219 -12.38 8.25 1.37
CA SER A 219 -11.80 8.70 2.64
C SER A 219 -10.46 8.01 2.89
N VAL A 220 -10.42 6.68 2.70
CA VAL A 220 -9.21 5.88 2.86
C VAL A 220 -9.09 4.87 1.72
N ALA A 221 -7.91 4.79 1.12
CA ALA A 221 -7.48 3.62 0.36
C ALA A 221 -6.19 3.08 0.96
N PHE A 222 -6.23 1.84 1.45
CA PHE A 222 -5.12 1.21 2.15
C PHE A 222 -4.82 -0.16 1.55
N PHE A 223 -3.56 -0.41 1.17
CA PHE A 223 -3.07 -1.71 0.74
C PHE A 223 -1.81 -2.07 1.53
N GLU A 224 -1.80 -3.19 2.26
CA GLU A 224 -0.66 -3.57 3.11
C GLU A 224 0.41 -4.39 2.39
N VAL A 225 -0.02 -5.36 1.57
CA VAL A 225 0.83 -6.18 0.72
C VAL A 225 0.10 -6.34 -0.61
N LEU A 226 0.72 -5.84 -1.68
CA LEU A 226 0.16 -5.88 -3.02
C LEU A 226 1.20 -6.43 -3.99
N GLN A 227 0.92 -7.58 -4.59
CA GLN A 227 1.70 -8.12 -5.69
C GLN A 227 0.92 -8.00 -6.99
N VAL A 228 1.57 -7.54 -8.05
CA VAL A 228 0.95 -7.38 -9.37
C VAL A 228 1.81 -8.07 -10.42
N VAL A 229 1.17 -8.89 -11.26
CA VAL A 229 1.81 -9.75 -12.25
C VAL A 229 1.02 -9.72 -13.57
N ASN A 230 1.73 -9.71 -14.70
CA ASN A 230 1.15 -9.79 -16.05
C ASN A 230 -0.04 -8.83 -16.25
N THR A 231 0.15 -7.57 -15.87
CA THR A 231 -0.91 -6.54 -15.87
C THR A 231 -0.48 -5.35 -16.72
N ASN A 232 -1.35 -4.88 -17.63
CA ASN A 232 -0.95 -3.89 -18.65
C ASN A 232 -0.85 -2.45 -18.15
N ASN A 233 -1.64 -2.08 -17.14
CA ASN A 233 -1.61 -0.78 -16.48
C ASN A 233 -1.94 -0.96 -14.99
N GLY A 234 -1.47 -0.06 -14.16
CA GLY A 234 -1.70 -0.11 -12.74
C GLY A 234 -2.91 0.69 -12.28
N PHE A 235 -2.79 1.33 -11.13
CA PHE A 235 -3.90 2.10 -10.56
C PHE A 235 -4.04 3.48 -11.18
N ASN A 236 -5.28 3.96 -11.31
CA ASN A 236 -5.62 5.36 -11.45
C ASN A 236 -6.26 5.83 -10.14
N LEU A 237 -5.50 6.56 -9.31
CA LEU A 237 -5.96 7.03 -8.00
C LEU A 237 -6.20 8.53 -8.03
N SER A 238 -7.35 8.97 -7.52
CA SER A 238 -7.65 10.40 -7.43
C SER A 238 -8.60 10.76 -6.30
N ASN A 239 -8.44 11.98 -5.76
CA ASN A 239 -9.32 12.51 -4.72
C ASN A 239 -9.46 11.59 -3.51
N ILE A 240 -8.34 11.04 -3.02
CA ILE A 240 -8.33 10.14 -1.86
C ILE A 240 -7.80 10.90 -0.66
N TYR A 241 -8.61 11.06 0.38
CA TYR A 241 -8.21 11.82 1.56
C TYR A 241 -6.97 11.20 2.22
N SER A 242 -6.93 9.88 2.44
CA SER A 242 -5.74 9.17 2.91
C SER A 242 -5.40 7.95 2.07
N LEU A 243 -4.29 8.00 1.35
CA LEU A 243 -3.77 6.89 0.55
C LEU A 243 -2.52 6.30 1.20
N PHE A 244 -2.54 4.99 1.42
CA PHE A 244 -1.43 4.25 1.99
C PHE A 244 -1.23 2.94 1.22
N ILE A 245 -0.09 2.77 0.56
CA ILE A 245 0.30 1.51 -0.07
C ILE A 245 1.63 1.07 0.55
N ASN A 246 1.63 -0.10 1.17
CA ASN A 246 2.81 -0.70 1.78
C ASN A 246 3.18 -1.99 1.03
N LYS A 247 4.47 -2.34 1.04
CA LYS A 247 5.02 -3.60 0.49
C LYS A 247 4.42 -3.96 -0.87
N VAL A 248 4.72 -3.12 -1.84
CA VAL A 248 4.29 -3.26 -3.23
C VAL A 248 5.32 -4.06 -4.02
N PHE A 249 4.87 -5.01 -4.83
CA PHE A 249 5.74 -5.83 -5.68
C PHE A 249 5.20 -5.91 -7.11
N TRP A 250 5.80 -5.14 -8.02
CA TRP A 250 5.55 -5.23 -9.46
C TRP A 250 6.63 -6.09 -10.12
N THR A 251 6.22 -7.19 -10.76
CA THR A 251 7.10 -8.05 -11.56
C THR A 251 7.42 -7.44 -12.93
N GLU A 252 8.45 -7.98 -13.57
CA GLU A 252 8.93 -7.67 -14.93
C GLU A 252 7.91 -8.02 -16.04
N SER A 253 6.84 -8.73 -15.72
CA SER A 253 5.79 -9.10 -16.68
C SER A 253 4.69 -8.05 -16.80
N ASN A 254 4.69 -7.01 -15.97
CA ASN A 254 3.74 -5.91 -16.10
C ASN A 254 4.19 -4.96 -17.21
N THR A 255 3.27 -4.16 -17.74
CA THR A 255 3.60 -3.12 -18.73
C THR A 255 2.92 -1.80 -18.37
N GLY A 256 3.10 -0.77 -19.20
CA GLY A 256 2.36 0.50 -19.10
C GLY A 256 2.75 1.33 -17.88
N THR A 257 1.78 2.03 -17.29
CA THR A 257 2.00 2.89 -16.11
C THR A 257 1.50 2.21 -14.84
N PHE A 258 2.35 1.99 -13.84
CA PHE A 258 1.98 1.22 -12.64
C PHE A 258 1.16 2.02 -11.63
N LEU A 259 1.29 3.35 -11.62
CA LEU A 259 0.51 4.20 -10.75
C LEU A 259 0.34 5.60 -11.35
N ASN A 260 -0.90 5.99 -11.61
CA ASN A 260 -1.28 7.35 -11.97
C ASN A 260 -1.92 8.05 -10.77
N LEU A 261 -1.42 9.23 -10.43
CA LEU A 261 -1.92 10.06 -9.33
C LEU A 261 -2.45 11.40 -9.85
N SER A 262 -3.68 11.74 -9.49
CA SER A 262 -4.30 13.01 -9.87
C SER A 262 -5.28 13.53 -8.82
N GLY A 263 -5.74 14.77 -8.97
CA GLY A 263 -6.68 15.37 -8.03
C GLY A 263 -6.04 15.64 -6.66
N THR A 264 -6.80 15.52 -5.58
CA THR A 264 -6.34 15.94 -4.24
C THR A 264 -6.11 14.74 -3.30
N PHE A 265 -4.99 14.77 -2.58
CA PHE A 265 -4.70 13.85 -1.49
C PHE A 265 -4.36 14.64 -0.23
N GLN A 266 -4.94 14.29 0.91
CA GLN A 266 -4.56 14.94 2.16
C GLN A 266 -3.30 14.29 2.75
N ASN A 267 -3.28 12.95 2.83
CA ASN A 267 -2.08 12.19 3.17
C ASN A 267 -1.84 11.14 2.09
N LEU A 268 -0.59 11.04 1.61
CA LEU A 268 -0.19 10.03 0.64
C LEU A 268 1.09 9.36 1.10
N GLN A 269 1.11 8.03 1.17
CA GLN A 269 2.33 7.27 1.41
C GLN A 269 2.37 6.02 0.56
N ILE A 270 3.51 5.83 -0.09
CA ILE A 270 3.88 4.59 -0.76
C ILE A 270 5.21 4.16 -0.16
N ALA A 271 5.23 3.00 0.49
CA ALA A 271 6.37 2.56 1.28
C ALA A 271 6.71 1.09 1.04
N ASN A 272 8.01 0.81 0.95
CA ASN A 272 8.60 -0.53 0.88
C ASN A 272 8.21 -1.36 -0.37
N GLY A 273 9.20 -2.06 -0.91
CA GLY A 273 8.96 -3.09 -1.92
C GLY A 273 9.81 -2.90 -3.16
N ARG A 274 9.29 -3.34 -4.31
CA ARG A 274 10.01 -3.37 -5.58
C ARG A 274 9.08 -3.05 -6.74
N ALA A 275 9.59 -2.30 -7.71
CA ALA A 275 8.98 -2.19 -9.03
C ALA A 275 10.02 -2.46 -10.13
N ALA A 276 9.77 -3.45 -10.98
CA ALA A 276 10.51 -3.66 -12.22
C ALA A 276 9.84 -2.86 -13.33
N ILE A 277 10.53 -1.84 -13.85
CA ILE A 277 10.02 -0.90 -14.84
C ILE A 277 10.93 -1.02 -16.05
N ASP A 278 10.48 -1.74 -17.08
CA ASP A 278 11.24 -2.00 -18.30
C ASP A 278 11.05 -0.87 -19.33
N THR A 279 11.82 -0.92 -20.42
CA THR A 279 11.82 0.14 -21.43
C THR A 279 10.42 0.41 -21.99
N GLY A 280 9.97 1.66 -21.92
CA GLY A 280 8.65 2.10 -22.37
C GLY A 280 7.55 2.02 -21.30
N GLU A 281 7.89 1.63 -20.08
CA GLU A 281 7.00 1.60 -18.93
C GLU A 281 7.25 2.79 -18.00
N PHE A 282 6.23 3.10 -17.20
CA PHE A 282 6.25 4.20 -16.24
C PHE A 282 5.93 3.70 -14.84
N GLY A 283 6.78 4.00 -13.86
CA GLY A 283 6.54 3.61 -12.47
C GLY A 283 5.39 4.40 -11.84
N ILE A 284 5.65 5.68 -11.58
CA ILE A 284 4.68 6.58 -10.96
C ILE A 284 4.50 7.80 -11.85
N ASP A 285 3.27 8.12 -12.23
CA ASP A 285 2.93 9.32 -12.99
C ASP A 285 2.22 10.34 -12.09
N VAL A 286 2.87 11.49 -11.92
CA VAL A 286 2.36 12.67 -11.20
C VAL A 286 2.26 13.89 -12.11
N SER A 287 2.28 13.71 -13.44
CA SER A 287 2.23 14.80 -14.44
C SER A 287 0.90 15.55 -14.48
N LEU A 288 -0.15 14.99 -13.86
CA LEU A 288 -1.43 15.68 -13.64
C LEU A 288 -1.43 16.59 -12.40
N ASP A 289 -0.25 16.87 -11.85
CA ASP A 289 0.00 17.77 -10.73
C ASP A 289 -0.94 17.55 -9.52
N PRO A 290 -0.97 16.33 -8.91
CA PRO A 290 -1.84 16.07 -7.78
C PRO A 290 -1.55 17.03 -6.62
N THR A 291 -2.61 17.55 -6.00
CA THR A 291 -2.49 18.47 -4.86
C THR A 291 -2.32 17.67 -3.57
N ILE A 292 -1.26 17.96 -2.83
CA ILE A 292 -0.97 17.34 -1.52
C ILE A 292 -1.34 18.33 -0.42
N GLY A 293 -2.26 17.97 0.47
CA GLY A 293 -2.71 18.82 1.57
C GLY A 293 -1.67 18.93 2.69
N THR A 294 -1.34 17.80 3.35
CA THR A 294 -0.41 17.79 4.50
C THR A 294 0.96 17.33 4.05
N SER A 295 1.05 16.08 3.63
CA SER A 295 2.34 15.44 3.31
C SER A 295 2.15 14.25 2.39
N ALA A 296 3.13 14.06 1.52
CA ALA A 296 3.29 12.86 0.71
C ALA A 296 4.65 12.22 0.99
N SER A 297 4.76 10.90 0.89
CA SER A 297 6.04 10.20 0.99
C SER A 297 6.14 9.02 0.03
N LEU A 298 7.33 8.84 -0.54
CA LEU A 298 7.69 7.71 -1.40
C LEU A 298 9.02 7.15 -0.91
N THR A 299 8.99 6.03 -0.18
CA THR A 299 10.17 5.54 0.55
C THR A 299 10.38 4.03 0.42
N GLY A 300 11.65 3.61 0.33
CA GLY A 300 12.01 2.19 0.40
C GLY A 300 11.54 1.34 -0.79
N ILE A 301 11.16 1.95 -1.90
CA ILE A 301 10.90 1.24 -3.15
C ILE A 301 12.21 1.02 -3.89
N ASN A 302 12.48 -0.22 -4.29
CA ASN A 302 13.58 -0.55 -5.18
C ASN A 302 13.08 -0.53 -6.63
N PHE A 303 13.41 0.53 -7.37
CA PHE A 303 13.17 0.58 -8.80
C PHE A 303 14.27 -0.14 -9.56
N THR A 304 13.86 -1.11 -10.40
CA THR A 304 14.75 -1.86 -11.31
C THR A 304 14.26 -1.74 -12.74
N GLY A 305 15.08 -2.13 -13.72
CA GLY A 305 14.75 -1.99 -15.15
C GLY A 305 15.17 -0.62 -15.73
N ASP A 306 14.95 -0.48 -17.03
CA ASP A 306 15.42 0.62 -17.89
C ASP A 306 14.30 1.60 -18.31
N GLY A 307 13.11 1.52 -17.71
CA GLY A 307 12.00 2.43 -17.94
C GLY A 307 12.01 3.69 -17.07
N ASP A 308 11.00 4.52 -17.27
CA ASP A 308 10.87 5.81 -16.60
C ASP A 308 10.25 5.62 -15.21
N ARG A 309 11.06 5.78 -14.17
CA ARG A 309 10.64 5.51 -12.78
C ARG A 309 9.53 6.45 -12.31
N VAL A 310 9.61 7.70 -12.73
CA VAL A 310 8.65 8.74 -12.41
C VAL A 310 8.40 9.60 -13.65
N VAL A 311 7.14 9.86 -13.98
CA VAL A 311 6.75 10.97 -14.85
C VAL A 311 6.48 12.16 -13.92
N PRO A 312 7.32 13.23 -13.99
CA PRO A 312 7.37 14.25 -12.95
C PRO A 312 6.16 15.20 -12.99
N TYR A 313 5.97 15.95 -11.91
CA TYR A 313 5.08 17.11 -11.89
C TYR A 313 5.45 18.07 -13.03
N THR A 314 4.45 18.65 -13.69
CA THR A 314 4.66 19.68 -14.72
C THR A 314 4.78 21.09 -14.13
N SER A 315 4.31 21.27 -12.90
CA SER A 315 4.42 22.53 -12.15
C SER A 315 4.85 22.30 -10.70
N GLY A 316 5.74 23.15 -10.19
CA GLY A 316 6.20 23.12 -8.80
C GLY A 316 7.28 22.10 -8.47
N ALA A 317 7.70 21.26 -9.42
CA ALA A 317 8.93 20.47 -9.29
C ALA A 317 10.18 21.33 -9.52
N TYR A 318 11.29 20.89 -8.94
CA TYR A 318 12.60 21.51 -9.11
C TYR A 318 13.31 20.91 -10.34
N SER A 319 14.20 21.68 -10.98
CA SER A 319 14.94 21.21 -12.15
C SER A 319 15.78 19.97 -11.81
N GLY A 320 15.57 18.86 -12.53
CA GLY A 320 16.24 17.58 -12.27
C GLY A 320 15.60 16.74 -11.15
N TYR A 321 14.46 17.16 -10.62
CA TYR A 321 13.67 16.48 -9.58
C TYR A 321 12.25 16.24 -10.09
N ASN A 322 11.51 15.37 -9.39
CA ASN A 322 10.23 14.86 -9.89
C ASN A 322 9.02 15.39 -9.13
N PHE A 323 9.21 15.82 -7.88
CA PHE A 323 8.11 16.17 -6.98
C PHE A 323 8.21 17.59 -6.44
N THR A 324 7.10 18.09 -5.90
CA THR A 324 7.04 19.36 -5.16
C THR A 324 7.62 19.19 -3.75
N ASN A 325 7.82 20.30 -3.03
CA ASN A 325 8.25 20.29 -1.62
C ASN A 325 7.25 19.63 -0.63
N SER A 326 6.08 19.21 -1.10
CA SER A 326 5.10 18.48 -0.27
C SER A 326 5.40 16.99 -0.14
N TRP A 327 6.39 16.49 -0.89
CA TRP A 327 6.85 15.10 -0.86
C TRP A 327 8.14 14.95 -0.07
N ASP A 328 8.29 13.83 0.63
CA ASP A 328 9.58 13.30 1.07
C ASP A 328 9.88 12.00 0.29
N VAL A 329 10.96 12.01 -0.48
CA VAL A 329 11.29 10.91 -1.40
C VAL A 329 12.66 10.33 -1.07
N ASP A 330 12.69 9.03 -0.83
CA ASP A 330 13.92 8.26 -0.55
C ASP A 330 13.78 6.84 -1.13
N CYS A 331 14.08 6.71 -2.42
CA CYS A 331 14.01 5.46 -3.17
C CYS A 331 15.25 5.26 -4.03
N GLN A 332 15.63 4.00 -4.25
CA GLN A 332 16.74 3.68 -5.13
C GLN A 332 16.35 3.96 -6.58
N GLY A 333 17.21 4.68 -7.31
CA GLY A 333 17.04 4.94 -8.74
C GLY A 333 16.42 6.29 -9.08
N ILE A 334 15.94 7.05 -8.09
CA ILE A 334 15.53 8.44 -8.31
C ILE A 334 16.30 9.37 -7.36
N PRO A 335 16.41 10.67 -7.65
CA PRO A 335 17.01 11.62 -6.72
C PRO A 335 16.32 11.55 -5.35
N GLN A 336 17.10 11.70 -4.28
CA GLN A 336 16.53 11.87 -2.94
C GLN A 336 15.94 13.28 -2.85
N GLU A 337 14.65 13.38 -2.57
CA GLU A 337 13.92 14.65 -2.56
C GLU A 337 13.36 14.91 -1.17
N THR A 338 14.18 15.43 -0.26
CA THR A 338 13.78 15.78 1.11
C THR A 338 14.33 17.16 1.50
N ASP A 339 13.77 17.77 2.55
CA ASP A 339 14.31 19.03 3.09
C ASP A 339 15.78 18.88 3.50
N ASN A 340 16.25 17.69 3.89
CA ASN A 340 17.64 17.42 4.27
C ASN A 340 18.62 17.50 3.10
N ASN A 341 18.13 17.34 1.86
CA ASN A 341 18.94 17.40 0.64
C ASN A 341 18.87 18.77 -0.04
N ALA A 342 18.12 19.73 0.52
CA ALA A 342 18.00 21.07 -0.01
C ALA A 342 19.39 21.70 -0.25
N ILE A 343 19.59 22.24 -1.44
CA ILE A 343 20.85 22.85 -1.86
C ILE A 343 20.56 24.09 -2.71
N GLY A 344 21.36 25.12 -2.51
CA GLY A 344 21.35 26.28 -3.38
C GLY A 344 22.77 26.79 -3.61
N ASP A 345 23.03 27.31 -4.80
CA ASP A 345 24.23 28.07 -5.09
C ASP A 345 23.88 29.38 -5.79
N TYR A 346 24.71 30.38 -5.61
CA TYR A 346 24.87 31.40 -6.63
C TYR A 346 26.33 31.75 -6.81
N ASN A 347 26.63 32.27 -7.99
CA ASN A 347 27.94 32.76 -8.33
C ASN A 347 27.83 34.08 -9.10
N LEU A 348 28.78 34.98 -8.85
CA LEU A 348 29.09 36.12 -9.70
C LEU A 348 30.56 36.03 -10.09
N SER A 349 30.83 36.27 -11.37
CA SER A 349 32.19 36.32 -11.89
C SER A 349 32.29 37.41 -12.95
N PHE A 350 33.45 38.06 -12.98
CA PHE A 350 33.75 39.13 -13.91
C PHE A 350 34.99 38.80 -14.72
N ASN A 351 35.09 39.36 -15.93
CA ASN A 351 36.32 39.29 -16.73
C ASN A 351 37.49 39.88 -15.94
N THR A 352 38.71 39.39 -16.18
CA THR A 352 39.92 39.87 -15.50
C THR A 352 40.03 41.40 -15.56
N GLY A 353 40.14 42.03 -14.39
CA GLY A 353 40.21 43.49 -14.26
C GLY A 353 38.85 44.20 -14.14
N THR A 354 37.73 43.50 -14.38
CA THR A 354 36.34 43.99 -14.19
C THR A 354 35.72 43.44 -12.87
N GLY A 355 34.56 43.97 -12.45
CA GLY A 355 34.00 43.73 -11.11
C GLY A 355 32.89 44.72 -10.73
N ALA A 356 32.19 44.44 -9.65
CA ALA A 356 31.10 45.27 -9.13
C ALA A 356 31.56 46.10 -7.93
N ASN A 357 31.18 47.38 -7.91
CA ASN A 357 31.43 48.25 -6.76
C ASN A 357 30.33 48.06 -5.71
N THR A 358 30.72 47.62 -4.52
CA THR A 358 29.86 47.65 -3.33
C THR A 358 30.22 48.90 -2.52
N ASN A 359 29.33 49.88 -2.47
CA ASN A 359 29.61 51.19 -1.89
C ASN A 359 29.28 51.23 -0.40
N TYR A 360 30.17 51.82 0.39
CA TYR A 360 30.00 52.02 1.83
C TYR A 360 29.50 53.43 2.13
N SER A 361 28.47 53.54 2.99
CA SER A 361 27.92 54.82 3.45
C SER A 361 28.58 55.36 4.72
N GLY A 362 29.34 54.52 5.44
CA GLY A 362 29.99 54.86 6.70
C GLY A 362 30.82 53.70 7.25
N SER A 363 31.62 53.97 8.29
CA SER A 363 32.28 52.90 9.04
C SER A 363 31.26 52.22 9.94
N GLY A 364 31.33 50.91 10.10
CA GLY A 364 30.39 50.17 10.93
C GLY A 364 28.99 50.00 10.32
N ILE A 365 28.83 50.25 9.01
CA ILE A 365 27.53 50.14 8.31
C ILE A 365 27.57 48.97 7.32
N PRO A 366 26.90 47.86 7.65
CA PRO A 366 26.66 46.73 6.75
C PRO A 366 26.00 47.13 5.42
N VAL A 367 26.50 46.57 4.32
CA VAL A 367 25.85 46.69 2.99
C VAL A 367 25.84 45.36 2.25
N LYS A 368 24.76 45.10 1.52
CA LYS A 368 24.65 43.93 0.64
C LYS A 368 25.69 43.99 -0.47
N ILE A 369 26.39 42.88 -0.72
CA ILE A 369 27.33 42.79 -1.84
C ILE A 369 26.59 43.00 -3.16
N SER A 370 27.12 43.90 -3.98
CA SER A 370 26.59 44.26 -5.29
C SER A 370 27.16 43.38 -6.40
N GLY A 371 26.36 43.11 -7.43
CA GLY A 371 26.77 42.38 -8.64
C GLY A 371 25.67 41.42 -9.11
N ASN A 372 25.61 41.15 -10.41
CA ASN A 372 24.71 40.14 -10.97
C ASN A 372 25.25 38.74 -10.67
N THR A 373 24.37 37.89 -10.18
CA THR A 373 24.58 36.51 -9.79
C THR A 373 23.81 35.58 -10.71
N SER A 374 24.25 34.33 -10.78
CA SER A 374 23.60 33.25 -11.49
C SER A 374 23.62 31.99 -10.63
N THR A 375 22.64 31.12 -10.81
CA THR A 375 22.49 29.86 -10.08
C THR A 375 22.71 28.69 -11.04
N ASN A 376 23.24 27.56 -10.54
CA ASN A 376 23.44 26.35 -11.36
C ASN A 376 22.70 25.14 -10.78
N ASN A 377 22.47 25.13 -9.47
CA ASN A 377 21.94 24.00 -8.73
C ASN A 377 21.03 24.50 -7.61
N LEU A 378 19.72 24.37 -7.84
CA LEU A 378 18.69 24.76 -6.90
C LEU A 378 17.77 23.56 -6.64
N PHE A 379 17.67 23.19 -5.38
CA PHE A 379 16.70 22.23 -4.89
C PHE A 379 16.14 22.69 -3.55
N ARG A 380 14.82 22.95 -3.49
CA ARG A 380 14.15 23.61 -2.36
C ARG A 380 14.76 24.98 -2.02
N PHE A 381 15.31 25.63 -3.02
CA PHE A 381 15.74 27.02 -2.99
C PHE A 381 15.34 27.69 -4.30
N SER A 382 15.08 28.98 -4.25
CA SER A 382 14.92 29.84 -5.43
C SER A 382 15.80 31.07 -5.34
N GLU A 383 16.09 31.66 -6.50
CA GLU A 383 16.71 32.99 -6.60
C GLU A 383 15.62 34.07 -6.53
N ASP A 384 15.85 35.09 -5.70
CA ASP A 384 15.01 36.31 -5.65
C ASP A 384 15.88 37.54 -5.94
N GLY A 385 16.08 37.80 -7.22
CA GLY A 385 17.03 38.81 -7.68
C GLY A 385 18.48 38.42 -7.38
N GLU A 386 19.32 39.43 -7.13
CA GLU A 386 20.76 39.22 -7.05
C GLU A 386 21.24 38.96 -5.62
N ASN A 387 22.19 38.03 -5.46
CA ASN A 387 22.83 37.73 -4.17
C ASN A 387 21.78 37.44 -3.09
N ARG A 388 20.75 36.64 -3.43
CA ARG A 388 19.68 36.23 -2.52
C ARG A 388 19.18 34.84 -2.91
N LEU A 389 19.25 33.90 -1.97
CA LEU A 389 18.56 32.60 -2.07
C LEU A 389 17.45 32.54 -1.04
N VAL A 390 16.26 32.16 -1.48
CA VAL A 390 15.06 31.95 -0.64
C VAL A 390 14.88 30.45 -0.42
N TYR A 391 14.69 30.03 0.82
CA TYR A 391 14.43 28.63 1.15
C TYR A 391 12.97 28.26 0.88
N GLU A 392 12.75 27.22 0.08
CA GLU A 392 11.42 26.75 -0.37
C GLU A 392 11.04 25.38 0.20
N GLY A 393 11.78 24.84 1.15
CA GLY A 393 11.41 23.61 1.84
C GLY A 393 10.19 23.77 2.75
N LYS A 394 9.76 22.68 3.40
CA LYS A 394 8.57 22.70 4.28
C LYS A 394 8.90 22.87 5.76
N ARG A 395 10.10 22.49 6.19
CA ARG A 395 10.50 22.49 7.60
C ARG A 395 11.64 23.45 7.85
N THR A 396 11.54 24.20 8.96
CA THR A 396 12.66 24.97 9.50
C THR A 396 13.82 24.05 9.83
N ARG A 397 15.03 24.41 9.37
CA ARG A 397 16.25 23.67 9.68
C ARG A 397 17.49 24.56 9.60
N TYR A 398 18.59 24.03 10.12
CA TYR A 398 19.91 24.63 9.98
C TYR A 398 20.56 24.24 8.66
N PHE A 399 21.21 25.22 8.06
CA PHE A 399 22.01 25.13 6.85
C PHE A 399 23.43 25.57 7.13
N THR A 400 24.39 24.95 6.45
CA THR A 400 25.76 25.45 6.37
C THR A 400 25.90 26.31 5.12
N VAL A 401 26.34 27.55 5.29
CA VAL A 401 26.69 28.47 4.20
C VAL A 401 28.20 28.52 4.07
N THR A 402 28.70 28.37 2.85
CA THR A 402 30.11 28.57 2.52
C THR A 402 30.21 29.50 1.33
N ALA A 403 31.01 30.54 1.45
CA ALA A 403 31.27 31.47 0.37
C ALA A 403 32.76 31.74 0.19
N SER A 404 33.18 31.97 -1.04
CA SER A 404 34.50 32.51 -1.39
C SER A 404 34.32 33.81 -2.13
N ILE A 405 34.98 34.87 -1.66
CA ILE A 405 34.85 36.23 -2.20
C ILE A 405 36.24 36.72 -2.57
N SER A 406 36.44 37.06 -3.85
CA SER A 406 37.64 37.76 -4.32
C SER A 406 37.32 39.23 -4.53
N PHE A 407 38.16 40.10 -4.00
CA PHE A 407 37.91 41.54 -4.01
C PHE A 407 39.19 42.35 -4.12
N ARG A 408 39.03 43.64 -4.41
CA ARG A 408 40.11 44.63 -4.43
C ARG A 408 39.73 45.84 -3.57
N GLY A 409 40.58 46.18 -2.61
CA GLY A 409 40.43 47.38 -1.77
C GLY A 409 40.83 48.66 -2.50
N VAL A 410 40.35 49.81 -2.03
CA VAL A 410 40.59 51.13 -2.67
C VAL A 410 41.29 52.15 -1.77
N ALA A 411 41.58 51.79 -0.52
CA ALA A 411 42.29 52.64 0.41
C ALA A 411 43.18 51.82 1.34
N ASN A 412 44.32 52.41 1.75
CA ASN A 412 45.27 51.76 2.65
C ASN A 412 44.65 51.58 4.04
N ASN A 413 44.94 50.46 4.69
CA ASN A 413 44.56 50.15 6.07
C ASN A 413 43.04 50.06 6.29
N ASP A 414 42.23 49.88 5.24
CA ASP A 414 40.82 49.54 5.39
C ASP A 414 40.71 48.14 6.00
N VAL A 415 39.89 47.99 7.04
CA VAL A 415 39.52 46.68 7.59
C VAL A 415 38.10 46.36 7.12
N LEU A 416 37.98 45.33 6.29
CA LEU A 416 36.71 44.90 5.73
C LEU A 416 36.24 43.62 6.42
N LEU A 417 34.95 43.57 6.75
CA LEU A 417 34.26 42.38 7.22
C LEU A 417 33.38 41.84 6.08
N PHE A 418 33.31 40.52 5.98
CA PHE A 418 32.41 39.79 5.08
C PHE A 418 31.65 38.73 5.88
N TYR A 419 30.34 38.67 5.73
CA TYR A 419 29.49 37.76 6.50
C TYR A 419 28.25 37.36 5.70
N VAL A 420 27.60 36.31 6.20
CA VAL A 420 26.23 35.94 5.80
C VAL A 420 25.26 36.92 6.45
N ALA A 421 24.23 37.33 5.73
CA ALA A 421 23.08 38.03 6.29
C ALA A 421 21.81 37.19 6.06
N LYS A 422 20.90 37.21 7.03
CA LYS A 422 19.60 36.52 6.99
C LYS A 422 18.46 37.52 6.99
N GLY A 423 17.47 37.31 6.13
CA GLY A 423 16.14 37.92 6.26
C GLY A 423 15.08 36.86 6.54
N ASN A 424 14.04 37.22 7.29
CA ASN A 424 12.90 36.34 7.49
C ASN A 424 11.89 36.53 6.35
N ASN A 425 10.99 35.57 6.17
CA ASN A 425 9.91 35.69 5.20
C ASN A 425 9.10 37.00 5.41
N GLY A 426 8.99 37.81 4.35
CA GLY A 426 8.35 39.13 4.37
C GLY A 426 9.29 40.30 4.66
N ASP A 427 10.53 40.06 5.11
CA ASP A 427 11.55 41.10 5.25
C ASP A 427 12.03 41.56 3.87
N THR A 428 12.27 42.87 3.74
CA THR A 428 12.84 43.44 2.51
C THR A 428 14.37 43.49 2.54
N VAL A 429 14.96 43.47 3.75
CA VAL A 429 16.39 43.64 4.01
C VAL A 429 16.85 42.58 5.01
N ALA A 430 17.97 41.92 4.70
CA ALA A 430 18.61 40.98 5.62
C ALA A 430 19.39 41.69 6.74
N SER A 431 19.57 40.98 7.87
CA SER A 431 20.44 41.40 8.96
C SER A 431 21.73 40.55 9.00
N PRO A 432 22.91 41.17 9.20
CA PRO A 432 24.17 40.46 9.36
C PRO A 432 24.17 39.41 10.46
N LEU A 433 24.75 38.24 10.19
CA LEU A 433 25.11 37.23 11.19
C LEU A 433 26.58 37.44 11.56
N LEU A 434 26.82 38.26 12.59
CA LEU A 434 28.16 38.73 12.98
C LEU A 434 29.11 37.57 13.34
N GLU A 435 28.58 36.46 13.83
CA GLU A 435 29.31 35.24 14.14
C GLU A 435 29.92 34.55 12.91
N THR A 436 29.45 34.89 11.70
CA THR A 436 29.99 34.38 10.42
C THR A 436 31.08 35.29 9.84
N ALA A 437 31.35 36.43 10.48
CA ALA A 437 32.21 37.46 9.92
C ALA A 437 33.68 37.02 9.77
N THR A 438 34.23 37.29 8.59
CA THR A 438 35.65 37.16 8.30
C THR A 438 36.23 38.53 7.98
N ALA A 439 37.28 38.90 8.70
CA ALA A 439 37.95 40.19 8.53
C ALA A 439 39.15 40.08 7.60
N ARG A 440 39.39 41.13 6.80
CA ARG A 440 40.62 41.30 6.03
C ARG A 440 41.04 42.77 6.01
N GLU A 441 42.29 43.00 6.37
CA GLU A 441 42.95 44.30 6.22
C GLU A 441 43.51 44.46 4.80
N ILE A 442 43.33 45.67 4.24
CA ILE A 442 43.90 46.13 2.97
C ILE A 442 45.29 46.72 3.23
N GLY A 443 46.35 45.99 2.87
CA GLY A 443 47.73 46.43 3.14
C GLY A 443 48.16 47.65 2.31
N GLY A 444 47.50 47.91 1.18
CA GLY A 444 47.74 49.05 0.31
C GLY A 444 46.64 49.25 -0.72
N ASN A 445 46.58 50.44 -1.32
CA ASN A 445 45.58 50.77 -2.32
C ASN A 445 45.69 49.80 -3.50
N PHE A 446 44.54 49.31 -3.97
CA PHE A 446 44.42 48.27 -4.98
C PHE A 446 44.95 46.88 -4.55
N ASP A 447 45.14 46.63 -3.25
CA ASP A 447 45.41 45.27 -2.74
C ASP A 447 44.26 44.33 -3.14
N ILE A 448 44.63 43.14 -3.61
CA ILE A 448 43.69 42.10 -4.05
C ILE A 448 43.69 41.02 -2.98
N GLY A 449 42.51 40.80 -2.41
CA GLY A 449 42.28 39.83 -1.36
C GLY A 449 41.28 38.77 -1.79
N ALA A 450 41.32 37.64 -1.09
CA ALA A 450 40.23 36.69 -1.06
C ALA A 450 39.92 36.34 0.40
N VAL A 451 38.64 36.12 0.69
CA VAL A 451 38.17 35.62 1.98
C VAL A 451 37.25 34.43 1.76
N ALA A 452 37.27 33.51 2.72
CA ALA A 452 36.26 32.47 2.85
C ALA A 452 35.34 32.85 4.00
N VAL A 453 34.03 32.78 3.78
CA VAL A 453 33.01 32.98 4.82
C VAL A 453 32.33 31.64 5.04
N VAL A 454 32.29 31.17 6.29
CA VAL A 454 31.63 29.93 6.67
C VAL A 454 30.73 30.21 7.86
N GLY A 455 29.48 29.78 7.78
CA GLY A 455 28.49 30.04 8.81
C GLY A 455 27.39 28.99 8.84
N THR A 456 26.65 28.99 9.95
CA THR A 456 25.45 28.20 10.10
C THR A 456 24.26 29.15 10.25
N VAL A 457 23.17 28.88 9.55
CA VAL A 457 21.96 29.70 9.57
C VAL A 457 20.73 28.82 9.69
N GLU A 458 19.78 29.18 10.56
CA GLU A 458 18.46 28.55 10.61
C GLU A 458 17.53 29.27 9.65
N LEU A 459 16.89 28.56 8.73
CA LEU A 459 15.92 29.11 7.78
C LEU A 459 14.58 28.41 7.94
N ALA A 460 13.52 29.20 8.13
CA ALA A 460 12.14 28.78 7.96
C ALA A 460 11.72 28.95 6.48
N PRO A 461 10.65 28.28 6.00
CA PRO A 461 10.16 28.46 4.64
C PRO A 461 9.90 29.94 4.30
N GLY A 462 10.51 30.41 3.22
CA GLY A 462 10.47 31.81 2.76
C GLY A 462 11.53 32.72 3.37
N ASP A 463 12.31 32.27 4.36
CA ASP A 463 13.51 32.98 4.82
C ASP A 463 14.57 32.97 3.71
N PHE A 464 15.48 33.95 3.75
CA PHE A 464 16.49 34.11 2.71
C PHE A 464 17.86 34.48 3.27
N VAL A 465 18.90 34.19 2.47
CA VAL A 465 20.30 34.49 2.78
C VAL A 465 20.96 35.31 1.68
N GLU A 466 21.88 36.17 2.10
CA GLU A 466 22.65 37.07 1.23
C GLU A 466 24.10 37.17 1.73
N MET A 467 25.06 37.53 0.86
CA MET A 467 26.40 37.93 1.30
C MET A 467 26.49 39.44 1.48
N TRP A 468 27.02 39.88 2.62
CA TRP A 468 27.16 41.28 2.98
C TRP A 468 28.60 41.61 3.34
N THR A 469 28.94 42.89 3.26
CA THR A 469 30.24 43.43 3.63
C THR A 469 30.10 44.74 4.39
N GLU A 470 31.08 45.02 5.22
CA GLU A 470 31.15 46.22 6.05
C GLU A 470 32.58 46.73 6.11
N ARG A 471 32.74 48.05 6.12
CA ARG A 471 34.01 48.69 6.46
C ARG A 471 34.03 48.92 7.98
N ASP A 472 34.76 48.09 8.71
CA ASP A 472 34.92 48.23 10.16
C ASP A 472 35.71 49.51 10.49
N SER A 473 36.85 49.70 9.82
CA SER A 473 37.68 50.91 9.93
C SER A 473 38.35 51.27 8.60
N GLY A 474 38.82 52.51 8.49
CA GLY A 474 39.46 53.05 7.29
C GLY A 474 38.65 54.14 6.59
N SER A 475 38.97 54.41 5.32
CA SER A 475 38.45 55.56 4.56
C SER A 475 37.97 55.24 3.14
N GLY A 476 38.17 54.02 2.63
CA GLY A 476 37.74 53.65 1.29
C GLY A 476 36.22 53.70 1.14
N SER A 477 35.72 54.35 0.10
CA SER A 477 34.28 54.55 -0.12
C SER A 477 33.56 53.33 -0.70
N ASN A 478 34.30 52.31 -1.17
CA ASN A 478 33.74 51.08 -1.71
C ASN A 478 34.75 49.92 -1.64
N VAL A 479 34.26 48.73 -1.93
CA VAL A 479 35.09 47.57 -2.28
C VAL A 479 34.70 47.06 -3.65
N TYR A 480 35.68 46.61 -4.40
CA TYR A 480 35.46 46.02 -5.70
C TYR A 480 35.37 44.51 -5.61
N ILE A 481 34.23 43.92 -5.97
CA ILE A 481 34.01 42.48 -5.95
C ILE A 481 34.31 41.92 -7.34
N ALA A 482 35.35 41.09 -7.43
CA ALA A 482 35.80 40.46 -8.67
C ALA A 482 35.12 39.11 -8.91
N SER A 483 34.87 38.34 -7.84
CA SER A 483 34.08 37.11 -7.90
C SER A 483 33.50 36.77 -6.53
N LEU A 484 32.36 36.09 -6.52
CA LEU A 484 31.76 35.47 -5.35
C LEU A 484 31.15 34.13 -5.77
N ASN A 485 31.41 33.10 -4.99
CA ASN A 485 30.75 31.80 -5.11
C ASN A 485 30.21 31.45 -3.72
N MET A 486 28.90 31.24 -3.60
CA MET A 486 28.21 30.86 -2.37
C MET A 486 27.47 29.56 -2.59
N VAL A 487 27.56 28.66 -1.62
CA VAL A 487 26.80 27.39 -1.56
C VAL A 487 26.17 27.25 -0.19
N ILE A 488 24.92 26.80 -0.16
CA ILE A 488 24.13 26.50 1.04
C ILE A 488 23.58 25.06 0.99
N ARG A 489 23.64 24.33 2.11
CA ARG A 489 23.16 22.93 2.25
C ARG A 489 22.82 22.51 3.69
#